data_AF-A0A2K1DYQ7-F1
#
_entry.id   AF-A0A2K1DYQ7-F1
#
_cell.length_a   1.000
_cell.length_b   1.000
_cell.length_c   1.000
_cell.angle_alpha   90.00
_cell.angle_beta   90.00
_cell.angle_gamma   90.00
#
_symmetry.space_group_name_H-M   'P 1'
#
loop_
_entity.id
_entity.type
_entity.pdbx_description
1 polymer ?
#
loop_
_entity_poly.entity_id
_entity_poly.type
_entity_poly.pdbx_seq_one_letter_code
_entity_poly.pdbx_strand_id
1 'polypeptide(L)'
;MDVKVDYNQHAATYDITAENWDTEHVKIDYDSPVDFPLQLTFQDSVYFSPIGRDKVITSRFGWRWGRAHRGIDIDLITGDSLYAMFDGIVRFANYSSGHGRTVVVRHYNGLETLYAHLSSYGVKANDTVKAGDFLGKGGRSGNARGSHLHLEMTYQGVHINPEYLLKFDENNDVNASELWVTKKWTRPELHSSKRRSKLDLLTTEEELEAYLERPTEVYVVRKGDTLSRISARNNVSITALCQTNHIRKNSTLRIGQKLVIEKTL
;
A
#
# COMPACT_ATOMS: atom_id res chain seq x y z
N MET A 1 -4.11 40.51 26.92
CA MET A 1 -3.24 39.51 27.56
C MET A 1 -3.18 38.35 26.60
N ASP A 2 -2.14 38.34 25.75
CA ASP A 2 -1.93 37.32 24.74
C ASP A 2 -1.49 36.03 25.43
N VAL A 3 -2.37 35.03 25.43
CA VAL A 3 -2.02 33.68 25.84
C VAL A 3 -1.28 33.06 24.66
N LYS A 4 0.06 33.18 24.68
CA LYS A 4 0.92 32.34 23.84
C LYS A 4 0.72 30.90 24.30
N VAL A 5 0.03 30.11 23.47
CA VAL A 5 -0.01 28.66 23.62
C VAL A 5 1.40 28.16 23.33
N ASP A 6 2.05 27.67 24.38
CA ASP A 6 3.35 27.03 24.30
C ASP A 6 3.16 25.62 23.71
N TYR A 7 3.53 25.45 22.44
CA TYR A 7 3.41 24.18 21.72
C TYR A 7 4.49 23.15 22.11
N ASN A 8 5.35 23.44 23.10
CA ASN A 8 6.34 22.49 23.62
C ASN A 8 5.80 21.66 24.80
N GLN A 9 4.65 21.00 24.62
CA GLN A 9 4.24 19.91 25.51
C GLN A 9 4.46 18.58 24.79
N HIS A 10 5.58 17.94 25.15
CA HIS A 10 5.90 16.52 25.00
C HIS A 10 4.94 15.72 24.10
N ALA A 11 5.31 15.53 22.84
CA ALA A 11 4.82 14.40 22.06
C ALA A 11 5.19 13.14 22.87
N ALA A 12 4.19 12.52 23.51
CA ALA A 12 4.35 11.18 24.03
C ALA A 12 4.88 10.34 22.87
N THR A 13 6.08 9.81 23.00
CA THR A 13 6.70 8.95 21.99
C THR A 13 5.77 7.77 21.78
N TYR A 14 5.00 7.79 20.70
CA TYR A 14 4.13 6.69 20.32
C TYR A 14 5.01 5.44 20.19
N ASP A 15 4.82 4.49 21.12
CA ASP A 15 5.59 3.26 21.12
C ASP A 15 5.05 2.34 20.03
N ILE A 16 5.74 2.37 18.88
CA ILE A 16 5.41 1.54 17.72
C ILE A 16 5.54 0.03 17.98
N THR A 17 6.10 -0.37 19.12
CA THR A 17 6.27 -1.77 19.54
C THR A 17 5.23 -2.22 20.57
N ALA A 18 4.37 -1.32 21.06
CA ALA A 18 3.42 -1.65 22.11
C ALA A 18 2.29 -2.58 21.65
N GLU A 19 1.83 -2.44 20.40
CA GLU A 19 0.69 -3.19 19.88
C GLU A 19 1.06 -4.01 18.65
N ASN A 20 0.59 -5.26 18.62
CA ASN A 20 0.76 -6.17 17.48
C ASN A 20 2.22 -6.26 17.00
N TRP A 21 3.17 -6.24 17.94
CA TRP A 21 4.60 -6.36 17.68
C TRP A 21 5.01 -7.83 17.64
N ASP A 22 5.04 -8.38 16.43
CA ASP A 22 5.44 -9.76 16.16
C ASP A 22 6.75 -9.75 15.37
N THR A 23 7.81 -10.36 15.92
CA THR A 23 9.12 -10.46 15.27
C THR A 23 9.35 -11.79 14.55
N GLU A 24 8.41 -12.72 14.65
CA GLU A 24 8.48 -14.09 14.14
C GLU A 24 7.68 -14.28 12.84
N HIS A 25 6.63 -13.50 12.62
CA HIS A 25 5.77 -13.61 11.44
C HIS A 25 5.79 -12.33 10.60
N VAL A 26 5.90 -12.49 9.28
CA VAL A 26 5.78 -11.36 8.35
C VAL A 26 4.37 -10.76 8.39
N LYS A 27 3.34 -11.60 8.40
CA LYS A 27 1.96 -11.16 8.46
C LYS A 27 1.55 -11.00 9.92
N ILE A 28 0.93 -9.87 10.22
CA ILE A 28 0.30 -9.61 11.50
C ILE A 28 -1.22 -9.64 11.30
N ASP A 29 -1.91 -10.36 12.17
CA ASP A 29 -3.37 -10.31 12.25
C ASP A 29 -3.75 -9.23 13.27
N TYR A 30 -4.50 -8.23 12.82
CA TYR A 30 -5.02 -7.16 13.66
C TYR A 30 -6.43 -7.58 14.11
N ASP A 31 -6.69 -7.57 15.41
CA ASP A 31 -7.93 -8.10 16.01
C ASP A 31 -9.19 -7.28 15.68
N SER A 32 -9.04 -6.08 15.10
CA SER A 32 -10.15 -5.16 14.80
C SER A 32 -10.32 -4.92 13.29
N PRO A 33 -11.58 -4.82 12.81
CA PRO A 33 -11.84 -4.41 11.44
C PRO A 33 -11.33 -2.98 11.22
N VAL A 34 -10.74 -2.75 10.05
CA VAL A 34 -10.18 -1.45 9.68
C VAL A 34 -11.24 -0.59 9.02
N ASP A 35 -11.56 0.53 9.66
CA ASP A 35 -12.48 1.53 9.12
C ASP A 35 -11.75 2.46 8.16
N PHE A 36 -12.35 2.67 7.00
CA PHE A 36 -11.78 3.52 5.95
C PHE A 36 -12.54 4.84 5.84
N PRO A 37 -11.86 5.92 5.46
CA PRO A 37 -10.43 5.99 5.11
C PRO A 37 -9.49 6.06 6.33
N LEU A 38 -8.26 5.56 6.15
CA LEU A 38 -7.21 5.60 7.19
C LEU A 38 -6.37 6.85 7.02
N GLN A 39 -6.18 7.60 8.09
CA GLN A 39 -5.27 8.74 8.10
C GLN A 39 -3.83 8.24 8.27
N LEU A 40 -2.94 8.67 7.38
CA LEU A 40 -1.50 8.45 7.48
C LEU A 40 -0.78 9.78 7.28
N THR A 41 0.07 10.14 8.23
CA THR A 41 0.84 11.39 8.22
C THR A 41 2.33 11.12 8.03
N PHE A 42 3.00 11.99 7.27
CA PHE A 42 4.43 11.97 7.04
C PHE A 42 5.04 13.28 7.55
N GLN A 43 6.09 13.15 8.36
CA GLN A 43 6.86 14.30 8.82
C GLN A 43 7.83 14.79 7.72
N ASP A 44 8.42 13.85 6.98
CA ASP A 44 9.35 14.13 5.90
C ASP A 44 8.62 14.27 4.57
N SER A 45 9.06 15.22 3.73
CA SER A 45 8.55 15.39 2.36
C SER A 45 9.25 14.49 1.34
N VAL A 46 10.35 13.85 1.73
CA VAL A 46 11.14 12.92 0.91
C VAL A 46 11.48 11.67 1.71
N TYR A 47 11.71 10.56 1.02
CA TYR A 47 12.17 9.31 1.62
C TYR A 47 13.57 8.94 1.11
N PHE A 48 14.29 8.11 1.86
CA PHE A 48 15.57 7.60 1.38
C PHE A 48 15.35 6.47 0.37
N SER A 49 16.00 6.53 -0.80
CA SER A 49 15.84 5.51 -1.82
C SER A 49 16.18 4.10 -1.28
N PRO A 50 15.30 3.09 -1.42
CA PRO A 50 15.55 1.74 -0.90
C PRO A 50 16.70 1.02 -1.59
N ILE A 51 17.18 1.54 -2.73
CA ILE A 51 18.31 1.03 -3.51
C ILE A 51 19.21 2.18 -3.96
N GLY A 52 20.50 1.92 -4.14
CA GLY A 52 21.49 2.92 -4.58
C GLY A 52 21.51 3.23 -6.08
N ARG A 53 20.44 2.92 -6.82
CA ARG A 53 20.35 3.12 -8.28
C ARG A 53 18.96 3.56 -8.70
N ASP A 54 18.80 3.81 -10.00
CA ASP A 54 17.52 4.17 -10.59
C ASP A 54 16.45 3.10 -10.34
N LYS A 55 15.28 3.56 -9.88
CA LYS A 55 14.17 2.69 -9.51
C LYS A 55 13.34 2.35 -10.74
N VAL A 56 13.74 1.31 -11.46
CA VAL A 56 12.97 0.78 -12.58
C VAL A 56 11.89 -0.17 -12.05
N ILE A 57 10.63 0.28 -12.02
CA ILE A 57 9.51 -0.57 -11.59
C ILE A 57 9.16 -1.57 -12.71
N THR A 58 9.47 -2.84 -12.48
CA THR A 58 9.23 -3.95 -13.42
C THR A 58 7.85 -4.58 -13.23
N SER A 59 7.29 -4.51 -12.03
CA SER A 59 5.91 -4.93 -11.76
C SER A 59 5.28 -4.04 -10.70
N ARG A 60 4.05 -3.58 -10.94
CA ARG A 60 3.32 -2.72 -10.00
C ARG A 60 2.40 -3.49 -9.08
N PHE A 61 1.91 -2.82 -8.05
CA PHE A 61 0.80 -3.29 -7.25
C PHE A 61 -0.41 -3.54 -8.15
N GLY A 62 -1.06 -4.69 -8.00
CA GLY A 62 -2.21 -5.02 -8.81
C GLY A 62 -2.39 -6.51 -9.11
N TRP A 63 -3.42 -6.84 -9.88
CA TRP A 63 -3.73 -8.23 -10.21
C TRP A 63 -2.82 -8.77 -11.32
N ARG A 64 -2.17 -9.92 -11.09
CA ARG A 64 -1.35 -10.63 -12.09
C ARG A 64 -1.46 -12.15 -11.97
N TRP A 65 -1.65 -12.84 -13.10
CA TRP A 65 -1.71 -14.32 -13.17
C TRP A 65 -2.67 -14.97 -12.16
N GLY A 66 -3.84 -14.37 -11.95
CA GLY A 66 -4.83 -14.91 -11.02
C GLY A 66 -4.53 -14.69 -9.53
N ARG A 67 -3.50 -13.90 -9.20
CA ARG A 67 -3.17 -13.54 -7.81
C ARG A 67 -2.92 -12.04 -7.66
N ALA A 68 -3.16 -11.55 -6.45
CA ALA A 68 -2.80 -10.20 -6.05
C ALA A 68 -1.28 -10.04 -5.94
N HIS A 69 -0.75 -8.95 -6.50
CA HIS A 69 0.57 -8.43 -6.20
C HIS A 69 0.43 -7.28 -5.20
N ARG A 70 0.94 -7.48 -3.98
CA ARG A 70 0.69 -6.61 -2.82
C ARG A 70 1.78 -5.55 -2.58
N GLY A 71 2.65 -5.37 -3.56
CA GLY A 71 3.75 -4.42 -3.55
C GLY A 71 4.17 -4.05 -4.96
N ILE A 72 5.37 -3.50 -5.09
CA ILE A 72 6.02 -3.22 -6.36
C ILE A 72 7.32 -4.02 -6.47
N ASP A 73 7.65 -4.46 -7.68
CA ASP A 73 8.92 -5.11 -8.02
C ASP A 73 9.82 -4.05 -8.67
N ILE A 74 10.95 -3.73 -8.03
CA ILE A 74 11.96 -2.78 -8.52
C ILE A 74 13.17 -3.57 -9.01
N ASP A 75 13.68 -3.24 -10.21
CA ASP A 75 14.84 -3.90 -10.79
C ASP A 75 16.06 -3.79 -9.87
N LEU A 76 16.79 -4.91 -9.74
CA LEU A 76 17.92 -5.04 -8.83
C LEU A 76 18.89 -6.11 -9.34
N ILE A 77 20.19 -5.88 -9.13
CA ILE A 77 21.25 -6.84 -9.38
C ILE A 77 21.57 -7.52 -8.05
N THR A 78 21.66 -8.84 -8.06
CA THR A 78 21.93 -9.59 -6.83
C THR A 78 23.21 -9.09 -6.18
N GLY A 79 23.13 -8.73 -4.90
CA GLY A 79 24.24 -8.17 -4.13
C GLY A 79 24.14 -6.67 -3.87
N ASP A 80 23.22 -5.95 -4.53
CA ASP A 80 23.00 -4.53 -4.26
C ASP A 80 22.54 -4.29 -2.83
N SER A 81 23.02 -3.19 -2.25
CA SER A 81 22.59 -2.74 -0.94
C SER A 81 21.14 -2.26 -0.94
N LEU A 82 20.40 -2.70 0.08
CA LEU A 82 19.07 -2.21 0.42
C LEU A 82 19.16 -1.29 1.63
N TYR A 83 18.34 -0.24 1.64
CA TYR A 83 18.34 0.79 2.67
C TYR A 83 16.94 1.01 3.27
N ALA A 84 16.91 1.39 4.55
CA ALA A 84 15.68 1.83 5.22
C ALA A 84 15.16 3.11 4.58
N MET A 85 13.87 3.13 4.23
CA MET A 85 13.26 4.30 3.55
C MET A 85 12.94 5.43 4.51
N PHE A 86 12.62 5.08 5.76
CA PHE A 86 12.31 5.99 6.86
C PHE A 86 12.89 5.46 8.16
N ASP A 87 12.96 6.33 9.17
CA ASP A 87 13.29 5.97 10.54
C ASP A 87 12.30 4.94 11.11
N GLY A 88 12.79 4.01 11.93
CA GLY A 88 11.92 3.02 12.54
C GLY A 88 12.66 1.95 13.34
N ILE A 89 11.96 0.85 13.58
CA ILE A 89 12.48 -0.34 14.25
C ILE A 89 12.23 -1.54 13.35
N VAL A 90 13.26 -2.38 13.17
CA VAL A 90 13.16 -3.63 12.41
C VAL A 90 12.23 -4.57 13.18
N ARG A 91 11.03 -4.76 12.66
CA ARG A 91 10.06 -5.68 13.25
C ARG A 91 10.43 -7.12 12.93
N PHE A 92 10.73 -7.42 11.68
CA PHE A 92 10.99 -8.79 11.22
C PHE A 92 12.26 -8.83 10.38
N ALA A 93 13.13 -9.80 10.63
CA ALA A 93 14.33 -10.04 9.82
C ALA A 93 14.61 -11.55 9.77
N ASN A 94 13.81 -12.27 9.01
CA ASN A 94 13.90 -13.73 8.91
C ASN A 94 13.41 -14.25 7.55
N TYR A 95 13.45 -15.56 7.35
CA TYR A 95 12.97 -16.20 6.14
C TYR A 95 11.45 -16.39 6.21
N SER A 96 10.74 -15.94 5.17
CA SER A 96 9.31 -16.16 5.00
C SER A 96 9.02 -16.95 3.74
N SER A 97 8.05 -17.86 3.78
CA SER A 97 7.64 -18.61 2.60
C SER A 97 7.07 -17.66 1.53
N GLY A 98 7.52 -17.81 0.29
CA GLY A 98 7.16 -16.90 -0.81
C GLY A 98 8.09 -15.69 -0.90
N HIS A 99 8.18 -14.86 0.14
CA HIS A 99 9.03 -13.65 0.16
C HIS A 99 10.54 -13.96 0.28
N GLY A 100 10.91 -15.14 0.78
CA GLY A 100 12.31 -15.49 1.04
C GLY A 100 12.87 -14.73 2.24
N ARG A 101 14.17 -14.41 2.18
CA ARG A 101 14.80 -13.55 3.20
C ARG A 101 14.16 -12.18 3.13
N THR A 102 13.58 -11.74 4.24
CA THR A 102 12.74 -10.55 4.28
C THR A 102 13.08 -9.72 5.50
N VAL A 103 13.09 -8.40 5.32
CA VAL A 103 13.18 -7.41 6.39
C VAL A 103 11.91 -6.58 6.38
N VAL A 104 11.30 -6.36 7.55
CA VAL A 104 10.19 -5.44 7.73
C VAL A 104 10.59 -4.40 8.75
N VAL A 105 10.46 -3.13 8.40
CA VAL A 105 10.70 -1.99 9.31
C VAL A 105 9.35 -1.34 9.59
N ARG A 106 9.01 -1.18 10.88
CA ARG A 106 7.88 -0.35 11.31
C ARG A 106 8.38 1.05 11.63
N HIS A 107 7.75 2.05 11.06
CA HIS A 107 8.11 3.45 11.17
C HIS A 107 7.27 4.15 12.24
N TYR A 108 7.72 5.33 12.68
CA TYR A 108 7.08 6.08 13.78
C TYR A 108 5.68 6.60 13.47
N ASN A 109 5.29 6.68 12.19
CA ASN A 109 3.92 6.95 11.76
C ASN A 109 3.06 5.67 11.63
N GLY A 110 3.56 4.51 12.08
CA GLY A 110 2.88 3.22 12.02
C GLY A 110 2.94 2.50 10.67
N LEU A 111 3.49 3.13 9.62
CA LEU A 111 3.72 2.47 8.32
C LEU A 111 4.77 1.37 8.48
N GLU A 112 4.55 0.22 7.85
CA GLU A 112 5.54 -0.82 7.69
C GLU A 112 6.02 -0.87 6.23
N THR A 113 7.33 -0.92 6.04
CA THR A 113 7.97 -1.23 4.75
C THR A 113 8.58 -2.62 4.79
N LEU A 114 8.26 -3.43 3.79
CA LEU A 114 8.76 -4.80 3.66
C LEU A 114 9.68 -4.91 2.45
N TYR A 115 10.87 -5.44 2.68
CA TYR A 115 11.91 -5.68 1.69
C TYR A 115 12.11 -7.19 1.55
N ALA A 116 11.75 -7.77 0.41
CA ALA A 116 11.81 -9.21 0.18
C ALA A 116 12.85 -9.63 -0.86
N HIS A 117 13.05 -10.94 -0.94
CA HIS A 117 13.99 -11.62 -1.84
C HIS A 117 15.48 -11.33 -1.58
N LEU A 118 15.84 -10.93 -0.36
CA LEU A 118 17.22 -10.61 0.00
C LEU A 118 18.18 -11.80 -0.23
N SER A 119 19.44 -11.51 -0.54
CA SER A 119 20.54 -12.47 -0.55
C SER A 119 21.20 -12.61 0.83
N SER A 120 21.30 -11.51 1.59
CA SER A 120 21.83 -11.50 2.96
C SER A 120 21.17 -10.42 3.82
N TYR A 121 21.11 -10.64 5.14
CA TYR A 121 20.67 -9.63 6.11
C TYR A 121 21.83 -8.71 6.52
N GLY A 122 21.53 -7.45 6.77
CA GLY A 122 22.41 -6.48 7.42
C GLY A 122 21.94 -6.07 8.82
N VAL A 123 20.72 -6.49 9.20
CA VAL A 123 20.05 -6.15 10.45
C VAL A 123 19.37 -7.39 11.05
N LYS A 124 18.94 -7.29 12.31
CA LYS A 124 18.10 -8.26 13.00
C LYS A 124 16.86 -7.59 13.60
N ALA A 125 15.87 -8.39 13.98
CA ALA A 125 14.68 -7.88 14.67
C ALA A 125 15.07 -7.08 15.93
N ASN A 126 14.28 -6.05 16.21
CA ASN A 126 14.45 -5.03 17.25
C ASN A 126 15.63 -4.06 17.06
N ASP A 127 16.38 -4.14 15.94
CA ASP A 127 17.34 -3.07 15.62
C ASP A 127 16.59 -1.77 15.31
N THR A 128 16.99 -0.66 15.92
CA THR A 128 16.55 0.69 15.52
C THR A 128 17.33 1.11 14.28
N VAL A 129 16.64 1.67 13.29
CA VAL A 129 17.22 2.12 12.03
C VAL A 129 16.80 3.55 11.71
N LYS A 130 17.71 4.28 11.06
CA LYS A 130 17.48 5.58 10.45
C LYS A 130 17.27 5.43 8.95
N ALA A 131 16.57 6.40 8.35
CA ALA A 131 16.48 6.49 6.90
C ALA A 131 17.89 6.48 6.28
N GLY A 132 18.13 5.57 5.33
CA GLY A 132 19.43 5.34 4.72
C GLY A 132 20.30 4.27 5.37
N ASP A 133 19.91 3.71 6.51
CA ASP A 133 20.65 2.62 7.13
C ASP A 133 20.59 1.35 6.28
N PHE A 134 21.71 0.62 6.25
CA PHE A 134 21.85 -0.60 5.48
C PHE A 134 21.03 -1.75 6.10
N LEU A 135 20.09 -2.30 5.32
CA LEU A 135 19.23 -3.42 5.75
C LEU A 135 19.75 -4.79 5.33
N GLY A 136 20.57 -4.84 4.29
CA GLY A 136 21.04 -6.09 3.70
C GLY A 136 21.26 -5.97 2.20
N LYS A 137 21.38 -7.12 1.53
CA LYS A 137 21.61 -7.18 0.08
C LYS A 137 20.42 -7.77 -0.63
N GLY A 138 20.01 -7.17 -1.74
CA GLY A 138 18.97 -7.72 -2.62
C GLY A 138 19.44 -8.98 -3.33
N GLY A 139 18.48 -9.77 -3.83
CA GLY A 139 18.78 -11.04 -4.47
C GLY A 139 17.55 -11.71 -5.10
N ARG A 140 17.50 -13.04 -4.96
CA ARG A 140 16.46 -13.91 -5.54
C ARG A 140 16.10 -15.06 -4.59
N SER A 141 16.01 -14.80 -3.28
CA SER A 141 15.56 -15.83 -2.35
C SER A 141 14.03 -16.00 -2.39
N GLY A 142 13.51 -17.14 -1.94
CA GLY A 142 12.07 -17.41 -1.96
C GLY A 142 11.53 -17.70 -3.36
N ASN A 143 10.32 -17.22 -3.66
CA ASN A 143 9.62 -17.46 -4.93
C ASN A 143 9.84 -16.33 -5.95
N ALA A 144 11.09 -15.88 -6.08
CA ALA A 144 11.49 -14.86 -7.05
C ALA A 144 11.89 -15.48 -8.39
N ARG A 145 11.31 -14.97 -9.49
CA ARG A 145 11.64 -15.43 -10.85
C ARG A 145 12.98 -14.89 -11.37
N GLY A 146 13.40 -13.74 -10.86
CA GLY A 146 14.66 -13.08 -11.19
C GLY A 146 15.08 -12.17 -10.04
N SER A 147 16.25 -11.56 -10.16
CA SER A 147 16.75 -10.60 -9.19
C SER A 147 15.91 -9.33 -9.24
N HIS A 148 15.28 -8.96 -8.12
CA HIS A 148 14.49 -7.73 -7.95
C HIS A 148 14.28 -7.46 -6.45
N LEU A 149 14.01 -6.22 -6.09
CA LEU A 149 13.42 -5.88 -4.79
C LEU A 149 11.91 -6.00 -4.91
N HIS A 150 11.30 -6.86 -4.10
CA HIS A 150 9.86 -6.81 -3.86
C HIS A 150 9.59 -5.95 -2.63
N LEU A 151 8.94 -4.80 -2.83
CA LEU A 151 8.67 -3.78 -1.82
C LEU A 151 7.17 -3.71 -1.55
N GLU A 152 6.76 -3.99 -0.31
CA GLU A 152 5.38 -3.79 0.15
C GLU A 152 5.31 -2.65 1.17
N MET A 153 4.14 -1.99 1.22
CA MET A 153 3.82 -0.98 2.23
C MET A 153 2.52 -1.37 2.90
N THR A 154 2.54 -1.48 4.23
CA THR A 154 1.38 -1.90 5.02
C THR A 154 1.15 -0.94 6.18
N TYR A 155 -0.10 -0.57 6.41
CA TYR A 155 -0.50 0.24 7.57
C TYR A 155 -1.62 -0.49 8.30
N GLN A 156 -1.47 -0.74 9.60
CA GLN A 156 -2.41 -1.53 10.39
C GLN A 156 -2.81 -2.87 9.71
N GLY A 157 -1.82 -3.55 9.12
CA GLY A 157 -2.01 -4.83 8.42
C GLY A 157 -2.63 -4.73 7.03
N VAL A 158 -3.01 -3.54 6.59
CA VAL A 158 -3.59 -3.29 5.27
C VAL A 158 -2.49 -2.96 4.27
N HIS A 159 -2.38 -3.75 3.20
CA HIS A 159 -1.47 -3.43 2.10
C HIS A 159 -1.98 -2.23 1.31
N ILE A 160 -1.10 -1.27 1.08
CA ILE A 160 -1.36 -0.05 0.32
C ILE A 160 -0.53 -0.11 -0.94
N ASN A 161 -1.11 0.27 -2.09
CA ASN A 161 -0.34 0.48 -3.30
C ASN A 161 0.72 1.58 -3.06
N PRO A 162 2.03 1.25 -3.09
CA PRO A 162 3.09 2.19 -2.72
C PRO A 162 3.08 3.50 -3.53
N GLU A 163 2.64 3.47 -4.79
CA GLU A 163 2.60 4.67 -5.66
C GLU A 163 1.60 5.74 -5.19
N TYR A 164 0.65 5.41 -4.31
CA TYR A 164 -0.21 6.42 -3.66
C TYR A 164 0.50 7.19 -2.55
N LEU A 165 1.45 6.55 -1.88
CA LEU A 165 2.19 7.18 -0.79
C LEU A 165 3.39 7.96 -1.32
N LEU A 166 4.14 7.37 -2.24
CA LEU A 166 5.45 7.88 -2.66
C LEU A 166 5.61 7.98 -4.18
N LYS A 167 6.50 8.87 -4.62
CA LYS A 167 7.00 8.93 -5.99
C LYS A 167 8.30 8.15 -6.09
N PHE A 168 8.31 7.14 -6.97
CA PHE A 168 9.48 6.30 -7.22
C PHE A 168 10.33 6.82 -8.38
N ASP A 169 10.64 8.12 -8.36
CA ASP A 169 11.53 8.81 -9.30
C ASP A 169 12.83 9.23 -8.60
N GLU A 170 13.64 10.07 -9.23
CA GLU A 170 14.92 10.55 -8.70
C GLU A 170 14.78 11.45 -7.46
N ASN A 171 13.63 12.09 -7.27
CA ASN A 171 13.40 13.03 -6.17
C ASN A 171 13.03 12.32 -4.86
N ASN A 172 12.46 11.11 -4.96
CA ASN A 172 11.98 10.36 -3.80
C ASN A 172 10.96 11.14 -2.96
N ASP A 173 10.04 11.85 -3.60
CA ASP A 173 9.02 12.62 -2.88
C ASP A 173 8.03 11.68 -2.18
N VAL A 174 7.60 12.09 -0.99
CA VAL A 174 6.30 11.68 -0.42
C VAL A 174 5.21 12.50 -1.13
N ASN A 175 4.10 11.88 -1.51
CA ASN A 175 3.06 12.57 -2.29
C ASN A 175 2.38 13.72 -1.51
N ALA A 176 2.21 13.57 -0.19
CA ALA A 176 1.69 14.61 0.70
C ALA A 176 2.04 14.30 2.17
N SER A 177 2.08 15.34 3.02
CA SER A 177 2.27 15.19 4.47
C SER A 177 1.10 14.50 5.17
N GLU A 178 -0.09 14.56 4.56
CA GLU A 178 -1.31 13.92 5.05
C GLU A 178 -1.97 13.18 3.91
N LEU A 179 -2.30 11.91 4.13
CA LEU A 179 -2.91 11.03 3.15
C LEU A 179 -4.04 10.21 3.78
N TRP A 180 -5.21 10.27 3.17
CA TRP A 180 -6.39 9.49 3.56
C TRP A 180 -6.51 8.24 2.69
N VAL A 181 -5.97 7.13 3.19
CA VAL A 181 -5.92 5.86 2.48
C VAL A 181 -7.32 5.29 2.35
N THR A 182 -7.77 5.11 1.12
CA THR A 182 -9.10 4.57 0.82
C THR A 182 -9.07 3.06 0.55
N LYS A 183 -10.24 2.40 0.61
CA LYS A 183 -10.40 1.00 0.16
C LYS A 183 -9.92 0.77 -1.28
N LYS A 184 -9.93 1.79 -2.15
CA LYS A 184 -9.44 1.66 -3.53
C LYS A 184 -7.94 1.39 -3.55
N TRP A 185 -7.18 2.14 -2.74
CA TRP A 185 -5.70 2.10 -2.73
C TRP A 185 -5.15 0.75 -2.26
N THR A 186 -5.99 -0.05 -1.59
CA THR A 186 -5.60 -1.29 -0.92
C THR A 186 -6.06 -2.55 -1.65
N ARG A 187 -6.70 -2.39 -2.81
CA ARG A 187 -7.32 -3.49 -3.58
C ARG A 187 -6.58 -3.75 -4.89
N PRO A 188 -5.66 -4.73 -4.94
CA PRO A 188 -4.90 -5.08 -6.14
C PRO A 188 -5.79 -5.33 -7.38
N GLU A 189 -7.02 -5.78 -7.21
CA GLU A 189 -7.96 -6.06 -8.28
C GLU A 189 -8.41 -4.80 -9.05
N LEU A 190 -8.26 -3.62 -8.44
CA LEU A 190 -8.54 -2.33 -9.05
C LEU A 190 -7.32 -1.70 -9.73
N HIS A 191 -6.16 -2.34 -9.60
CA HIS A 191 -4.87 -1.86 -10.13
C HIS A 191 -4.27 -2.84 -11.15
N SER A 192 -3.35 -2.32 -11.96
CA SER A 192 -2.65 -3.10 -12.97
C SER A 192 -1.18 -3.29 -12.61
N SER A 193 -0.71 -4.53 -12.61
CA SER A 193 0.71 -4.81 -12.40
C SER A 193 1.63 -4.32 -13.53
N LYS A 194 1.05 -3.85 -14.66
CA LYS A 194 1.79 -3.43 -15.86
C LYS A 194 1.76 -1.92 -16.10
N ARG A 195 0.77 -1.21 -15.56
CA ARG A 195 0.54 0.23 -15.83
C ARG A 195 0.38 0.97 -14.52
N ARG A 196 0.99 2.16 -14.42
CA ARG A 196 0.78 3.06 -13.30
C ARG A 196 -0.70 3.41 -13.17
N SER A 197 -1.18 3.47 -11.94
CA SER A 197 -2.57 3.86 -11.67
C SER A 197 -2.74 5.36 -11.86
N LYS A 198 -3.93 5.79 -12.29
CA LYS A 198 -4.34 7.20 -12.13
C LYS A 198 -4.55 7.41 -10.62
N LEU A 199 -3.71 8.25 -10.03
CA LEU A 199 -3.71 8.49 -8.59
C LEU A 199 -4.70 9.63 -8.32
N ASP A 200 -5.78 9.29 -7.61
CA ASP A 200 -6.71 10.26 -7.04
C ASP A 200 -6.39 10.28 -5.54
N LEU A 201 -5.53 11.23 -5.14
CA LEU A 201 -5.07 11.39 -3.77
C LEU A 201 -6.16 12.09 -2.95
N LEU A 202 -6.21 11.80 -1.66
CA LEU A 202 -7.01 12.52 -0.68
C LEU A 202 -6.04 13.09 0.35
N THR A 203 -5.83 14.39 0.30
CA THR A 203 -4.77 15.12 0.99
C THR A 203 -5.28 16.22 1.89
N THR A 204 -6.53 16.67 1.70
CA THR A 204 -7.19 17.64 2.57
C THR A 204 -8.48 17.09 3.16
N GLU A 205 -8.95 17.73 4.23
CA GLU A 205 -10.23 17.42 4.87
C GLU A 205 -11.40 17.69 3.92
N GLU A 206 -11.36 18.74 3.09
CA GLU A 206 -12.45 18.99 2.13
C GLU A 206 -12.54 17.90 1.05
N GLU A 207 -11.39 17.36 0.59
CA GLU A 207 -11.36 16.23 -0.33
C GLU A 207 -11.93 14.96 0.31
N LEU A 208 -11.65 14.76 1.61
CA LEU A 208 -12.21 13.68 2.39
C LEU A 208 -13.74 13.82 2.56
N GLU A 209 -14.23 14.99 2.94
CA GLU A 209 -15.67 15.26 3.07
C GLU A 209 -16.39 15.00 1.74
N ALA A 210 -15.88 15.54 0.64
CA ALA A 210 -16.42 15.29 -0.70
C ALA A 210 -16.38 13.79 -1.06
N TYR A 211 -15.35 13.06 -0.61
CA TYR A 211 -15.26 11.62 -0.77
C TYR A 211 -16.27 10.85 0.10
N LEU A 212 -16.62 11.33 1.29
CA LEU A 212 -17.59 10.67 2.17
C LEU A 212 -19.04 10.96 1.74
N GLU A 213 -19.30 12.16 1.25
CA GLU A 213 -20.61 12.60 0.78
C GLU A 213 -20.98 12.08 -0.62
N ARG A 214 -20.02 11.50 -1.36
CA ARG A 214 -20.27 11.06 -2.72
C ARG A 214 -21.42 10.03 -2.75
N PRO A 215 -22.49 10.30 -3.53
CA PRO A 215 -23.64 9.41 -3.56
C PRO A 215 -23.23 8.07 -4.15
N THR A 216 -23.53 6.99 -3.43
CA THR A 216 -23.47 5.64 -3.99
C THR A 216 -24.57 5.53 -5.04
N GLU A 217 -24.20 5.57 -6.32
CA GLU A 217 -25.18 5.50 -7.38
C GLU A 217 -25.71 4.07 -7.51
N VAL A 218 -27.01 3.89 -7.27
CA VAL A 218 -27.66 2.59 -7.41
C VAL A 218 -28.22 2.46 -8.82
N TYR A 219 -27.62 1.59 -9.63
CA TYR A 219 -28.10 1.22 -10.94
C TYR A 219 -29.12 0.08 -10.84
N VAL A 220 -30.29 0.26 -11.43
CA VAL A 220 -31.32 -0.80 -11.52
C VAL A 220 -31.20 -1.50 -12.87
N VAL A 221 -30.91 -2.80 -12.83
CA VAL A 221 -30.75 -3.66 -14.03
C VAL A 221 -32.01 -3.65 -14.88
N ARG A 222 -31.86 -3.38 -16.18
CA ARG A 222 -32.93 -3.33 -17.18
C ARG A 222 -32.87 -4.53 -18.11
N LYS A 223 -33.96 -4.78 -18.84
CA LYS A 223 -34.01 -5.82 -19.88
C LYS A 223 -32.90 -5.59 -20.91
N GLY A 224 -32.07 -6.61 -21.14
CA GLY A 224 -30.95 -6.55 -22.10
C GLY A 224 -29.64 -5.98 -21.55
N ASP A 225 -29.58 -5.65 -20.26
CA ASP A 225 -28.33 -5.27 -19.62
C ASP A 225 -27.39 -6.46 -19.44
N THR A 226 -26.10 -6.17 -19.60
CA THR A 226 -25.00 -7.08 -19.27
C THR A 226 -24.02 -6.35 -18.37
N LEU A 227 -23.24 -7.08 -17.58
CA LEU A 227 -22.18 -6.50 -16.75
C LEU A 227 -21.25 -5.58 -17.56
N SER A 228 -20.91 -5.98 -18.79
CA SER A 228 -20.09 -5.18 -19.70
C SER A 228 -20.77 -3.87 -20.11
N ARG A 229 -22.06 -3.91 -20.46
CA ARG A 229 -22.82 -2.73 -20.88
C ARG A 229 -23.04 -1.76 -19.71
N ILE A 230 -23.34 -2.27 -18.52
CA ILE A 230 -23.47 -1.46 -17.29
C ILE A 230 -22.11 -0.84 -16.93
N SER A 231 -21.05 -1.64 -16.94
CA SER A 231 -19.67 -1.18 -16.71
C SER A 231 -19.29 -0.03 -17.65
N ALA A 232 -19.46 -0.22 -18.96
CA ALA A 232 -19.12 0.79 -19.96
C ALA A 232 -19.96 2.07 -19.82
N ARG A 233 -21.29 1.96 -19.61
CA ARG A 233 -22.18 3.12 -19.47
C ARG A 233 -21.83 3.97 -18.25
N ASN A 234 -21.36 3.33 -17.18
CA ASN A 234 -21.08 4.00 -15.92
C ASN A 234 -19.59 4.30 -15.70
N ASN A 235 -18.74 4.05 -16.71
CA ASN A 235 -17.30 4.23 -16.65
C ASN A 235 -16.63 3.55 -15.43
N VAL A 236 -17.11 2.35 -15.08
CA VAL A 236 -16.53 1.52 -14.02
C VAL A 236 -16.03 0.22 -14.60
N SER A 237 -15.00 -0.40 -14.03
CA SER A 237 -14.55 -1.71 -14.52
C SER A 237 -15.54 -2.83 -14.16
N ILE A 238 -15.67 -3.85 -15.01
CA ILE A 238 -16.49 -5.04 -14.71
C ILE A 238 -16.06 -5.67 -13.38
N THR A 239 -14.75 -5.70 -13.10
CA THR A 239 -14.20 -6.23 -11.85
C THR A 239 -14.69 -5.42 -10.64
N ALA A 240 -14.60 -4.09 -10.69
CA ALA A 240 -15.08 -3.22 -9.62
C ALA A 240 -16.58 -3.41 -9.39
N LEU A 241 -17.38 -3.33 -10.47
CA LEU A 241 -18.84 -3.52 -10.43
C LEU A 241 -19.23 -4.86 -9.80
N CYS A 242 -18.53 -5.94 -10.16
CA CYS A 242 -18.77 -7.26 -9.61
C CYS A 242 -18.50 -7.31 -8.11
N GLN A 243 -17.39 -6.73 -7.66
CA GLN A 243 -16.99 -6.82 -6.26
C GLN A 243 -17.83 -5.92 -5.35
N THR A 244 -18.14 -4.68 -5.74
CA THR A 244 -19.01 -3.78 -4.98
C THR A 244 -20.38 -4.41 -4.72
N ASN A 245 -20.83 -5.29 -5.61
CA ASN A 245 -22.12 -5.96 -5.53
C ASN A 245 -22.04 -7.43 -5.10
N HIS A 246 -20.85 -7.91 -4.74
CA HIS A 246 -20.62 -9.32 -4.36
C HIS A 246 -21.13 -10.34 -5.39
N ILE A 247 -21.01 -10.03 -6.69
CA ILE A 247 -21.38 -10.90 -7.82
C ILE A 247 -20.15 -11.35 -8.62
N ARG A 248 -20.28 -12.44 -9.37
CA ARG A 248 -19.22 -12.97 -10.25
C ARG A 248 -19.35 -12.38 -11.66
N LYS A 249 -18.27 -12.42 -12.44
CA LYS A 249 -18.27 -11.95 -13.86
C LYS A 249 -19.24 -12.71 -14.76
N ASN A 250 -19.62 -13.94 -14.36
CA ASN A 250 -20.59 -14.78 -15.05
C ASN A 250 -21.95 -14.83 -14.33
N SER A 251 -22.17 -14.01 -13.31
CA SER A 251 -23.46 -13.95 -12.62
C SER A 251 -24.55 -13.47 -13.58
N THR A 252 -25.67 -14.18 -13.59
CA THR A 252 -26.87 -13.75 -14.30
C THR A 252 -27.51 -12.55 -13.58
N LEU A 253 -27.60 -11.43 -14.28
CA LEU A 253 -28.27 -10.23 -13.76
C LEU A 253 -29.80 -10.39 -13.89
N ARG A 254 -30.53 -10.06 -12.82
CA ARG A 254 -32.00 -10.08 -12.82
C ARG A 254 -32.54 -8.68 -13.11
N ILE A 255 -33.57 -8.58 -13.94
CA ILE A 255 -34.28 -7.31 -14.16
C ILE A 255 -34.80 -6.80 -12.82
N GLY A 256 -34.55 -5.52 -12.51
CA GLY A 256 -34.88 -4.91 -11.22
C GLY A 256 -33.82 -5.09 -10.13
N GLN A 257 -32.76 -5.88 -10.36
CA GLN A 257 -31.64 -6.00 -9.43
C GLN A 257 -30.96 -4.64 -9.26
N LYS A 258 -30.72 -4.24 -8.01
CA LYS A 258 -29.99 -3.03 -7.65
C LYS A 258 -28.49 -3.35 -7.58
N LEU A 259 -27.70 -2.58 -8.31
CA LEU A 259 -26.25 -2.63 -8.29
C LEU A 259 -25.71 -1.29 -7.82
N VAL A 260 -24.90 -1.29 -6.78
CA VAL A 260 -24.13 -0.12 -6.35
C VAL A 260 -22.98 0.11 -7.33
N ILE A 261 -22.86 1.34 -7.82
CA ILE A 261 -21.82 1.79 -8.74
C ILE A 261 -20.95 2.81 -8.01
N GLU A 262 -19.71 2.42 -7.74
CA GLU A 262 -18.68 3.34 -7.27
C GLU A 262 -18.03 4.02 -8.47
N LYS A 263 -18.44 5.25 -8.76
CA LYS A 263 -17.75 6.06 -9.78
C LYS A 263 -16.35 6.42 -9.30
N THR A 264 -15.40 6.29 -10.22
CA THR A 264 -14.03 6.79 -10.02
C THR A 264 -13.93 8.19 -10.63
N LEU A 265 -13.19 9.10 -9.99
CA LEU A 265 -12.89 10.44 -10.50
C LEU A 265 -11.99 10.40 -11.76
#